data_AF-X0VE20-F1
#
_entry.id   AF-X0VE20-F1
#
_cell.length_a   1.000
_cell.length_b   1.000
_cell.length_c   1.000
_cell.angle_alpha   90.00
_cell.angle_beta   90.00
_cell.angle_gamma   90.00
#
_symmetry.space_group_name_H-M   'P 1'
#
loop_
_entity.id
_entity.type
_entity.pdbx_description
1 polymer ?
#
loop_
_entity_poly.entity_id
_entity_poly.type
_entity_poly.pdbx_seq_one_letter_code
_entity_poly.pdbx_strand_id
1 'polypeptide(L)' 'NETIAQLAIEYDIPLLNYWRAVQNLPDKGLQEDGVHLTWSRNFFNDPNTMSRAWPVRNLTALQTLDVVWRNATGQNQ' A
#
# COMPACT_ATOMS: atom_id res chain seq x y z
N ASN A 1 -1.33 12.54 7.03
CA ASN A 1 -1.87 11.78 5.88
C ASN A 1 -3.07 12.43 5.22
N GLU A 2 -3.95 13.11 5.97
CA GLU A 2 -5.13 13.77 5.38
C GLU A 2 -4.79 14.77 4.26
N THR A 3 -3.84 15.68 4.48
CA THR A 3 -3.42 16.66 3.45
C THR A 3 -2.96 15.99 2.15
N ILE A 4 -2.18 14.90 2.22
CA ILE A 4 -1.72 14.18 1.03
C ILE A 4 -2.91 13.53 0.28
N ALA A 5 -3.86 12.97 1.03
CA ALA A 5 -5.06 12.38 0.44
C ALA A 5 -5.97 13.44 -0.22
N GLN A 6 -6.10 14.62 0.40
CA GLN A 6 -6.85 15.75 -0.16
C GLN A 6 -6.22 16.23 -1.47
N LEU A 7 -4.89 16.43 -1.49
CA LEU A 7 -4.17 16.85 -2.69
C LEU A 7 -4.31 15.82 -3.83
N ALA A 8 -4.27 14.53 -3.53
CA ALA A 8 -4.46 13.50 -4.55
C ALA A 8 -5.84 13.60 -5.24
N ILE A 9 -6.88 13.91 -4.46
CA ILE A 9 -8.23 14.15 -4.99
C ILE A 9 -8.27 15.46 -5.79
N GLU A 10 -7.69 16.54 -5.25
CA GLU A 10 -7.68 17.87 -5.86
C GLU A 10 -7.01 17.88 -7.24
N TYR A 11 -5.89 17.18 -7.38
CA TYR A 11 -5.12 17.11 -8.61
C TYR A 11 -5.47 15.92 -9.51
N ASP A 12 -6.42 15.07 -9.12
CA ASP A 12 -6.78 13.83 -9.83
C ASP A 12 -5.55 12.92 -10.10
N ILE A 13 -4.71 12.74 -9.08
CA ILE A 13 -3.49 11.94 -9.18
C ILE A 13 -3.66 10.64 -8.37
N PRO A 14 -3.32 9.47 -8.93
CA PRO A 14 -3.34 8.21 -8.20
C PRO A 14 -2.48 8.26 -6.93
N LEU A 15 -3.04 7.81 -5.81
CA LEU A 15 -2.35 7.77 -4.51
C LEU A 15 -2.32 6.35 -3.94
N LEU A 16 -1.12 5.85 -3.67
CA LEU A 16 -0.91 4.75 -2.74
C LEU A 16 -1.10 5.27 -1.30
N ASN A 17 -2.31 5.13 -0.75
CA ASN A 17 -2.55 5.47 0.66
C ASN A 17 -2.06 4.33 1.57
N TYR A 18 -0.75 4.21 1.71
CA TYR A 18 -0.13 3.10 2.45
C TYR A 18 -0.53 3.07 3.93
N TRP A 19 -0.67 4.25 4.56
CA TRP A 19 -1.15 4.32 5.94
C TRP A 19 -2.52 3.68 6.13
N ARG A 20 -3.44 3.89 5.19
CA ARG A 20 -4.76 3.25 5.21
C ARG A 20 -4.65 1.74 5.00
N ALA A 21 -3.75 1.29 4.12
CA ALA A 21 -3.56 -0.12 3.79
C ALA A 21 -3.09 -0.98 4.97
N VAL A 22 -2.36 -0.41 5.93
CA VAL A 22 -1.79 -1.16 7.06
C VAL A 22 -2.62 -1.09 8.35
N GLN A 23 -3.75 -0.38 8.38
CA GLN A 23 -4.49 -0.16 9.63
C GLN A 23 -5.01 -1.44 10.30
N ASN A 24 -5.22 -2.50 9.53
CA ASN A 24 -5.69 -3.80 10.02
C ASN A 24 -4.55 -4.74 10.44
N LEU A 25 -3.29 -4.34 10.21
CA LEU A 25 -2.15 -5.15 10.63
C LEU A 25 -1.91 -5.00 12.14
N PRO A 26 -1.37 -6.05 12.81
CA PRO A 26 -0.82 -5.92 14.15
C PRO A 26 0.14 -4.73 14.23
N ASP A 27 0.03 -3.93 15.29
CA ASP A 27 0.85 -2.75 15.53
C ASP A 27 0.92 -1.77 14.35
N LYS A 28 -0.14 -1.76 13.52
CA LYS A 28 -0.21 -0.97 12.28
C LYS A 28 0.94 -1.25 11.31
N GLY A 29 1.51 -2.45 11.43
CA GLY A 29 2.64 -2.89 10.63
C GLY A 29 4.01 -2.43 11.10
N LEU A 30 4.11 -1.79 12.27
CA LEU A 30 5.38 -1.26 12.80
C LEU A 30 6.07 -2.27 13.73
N GLN A 31 7.39 -2.19 13.80
CA GLN A 31 8.20 -2.85 14.82
C GLN A 31 8.02 -2.12 16.17
N GLU A 32 8.58 -2.68 17.23
CA GLU A 32 8.46 -2.15 18.59
C GLU A 32 8.93 -0.69 18.73
N ASP A 33 9.87 -0.25 17.88
CA ASP A 33 10.34 1.13 17.85
C ASP A 33 9.33 2.14 17.28
N GLY A 34 8.21 1.67 16.71
CA GLY A 34 7.17 2.52 16.13
C GLY A 34 7.57 3.23 14.84
N VAL A 35 8.71 2.87 14.23
CA VAL A 35 9.26 3.53 13.04
C VAL A 35 9.49 2.54 11.91
N HIS A 36 10.13 1.40 12.19
CA HIS A 36 10.46 0.43 11.15
C HIS A 36 9.28 -0.48 10.82
N LEU A 37 9.15 -0.85 9.55
CA LEU A 37 8.12 -1.78 9.10
C LEU A 37 8.46 -3.22 9.51
N THR A 38 7.45 -3.99 9.89
CA THR A 38 7.58 -5.43 10.10
C THR A 38 7.91 -6.17 8.81
N TRP A 39 8.89 -7.06 8.87
CA TRP A 39 9.44 -7.76 7.71
C TRP A 39 8.79 -9.13 7.47
N SER A 40 8.61 -9.47 6.19
CA SER A 40 8.44 -10.84 5.69
C SER A 40 8.80 -10.88 4.19
N ARG A 41 8.88 -12.08 3.62
CA ARG A 41 8.98 -12.30 2.17
C ARG A 41 7.67 -11.91 1.47
N ASN A 42 7.68 -11.82 0.14
CA ASN A 42 6.52 -11.44 -0.67
C ASN A 42 5.64 -12.65 -1.08
N PHE A 43 5.25 -13.48 -0.11
CA PHE A 43 4.32 -14.58 -0.37
C PHE A 43 2.88 -14.10 -0.17
N PHE A 44 2.29 -13.55 -1.23
CA PHE A 44 0.96 -12.91 -1.16
C PHE A 44 -0.20 -13.89 -0.95
N ASN A 45 0.04 -15.20 -1.12
CA ASN A 45 -0.92 -16.27 -0.85
C ASN A 45 -0.82 -16.85 0.57
N ASP A 46 0.11 -16.36 1.40
CA ASP A 46 0.28 -16.80 2.78
C ASP A 46 -0.29 -15.75 3.75
N PRO A 47 -1.38 -16.05 4.49
CA PRO A 47 -1.98 -15.13 5.45
C PRO A 47 -1.02 -14.67 6.56
N ASN A 48 -0.11 -15.54 7.01
CA ASN A 48 0.86 -15.19 8.04
C ASN A 48 1.85 -14.15 7.52
N THR A 49 2.30 -14.31 6.27
CA THR A 49 3.10 -13.31 5.58
C THR A 49 2.33 -12.00 5.41
N MET A 50 1.05 -12.06 5.01
CA MET A 50 0.19 -10.88 4.83
C MET A 50 -0.17 -10.15 6.14
N SER A 51 0.19 -10.70 7.30
CA SER A 51 0.14 -9.97 8.58
C SER A 51 1.30 -8.99 8.79
N ARG A 52 2.28 -8.94 7.87
CA ARG A 52 3.48 -8.10 7.95
C ARG A 52 3.42 -6.94 6.94
N ALA A 53 4.10 -5.85 7.27
CA ALA A 53 3.98 -4.59 6.54
C ALA A 53 4.71 -4.57 5.19
N TRP A 54 5.86 -5.25 5.08
CA TRP A 54 6.61 -5.37 3.83
C TRP A 54 5.83 -5.96 2.65
N PRO A 55 5.19 -7.14 2.78
CA PRO A 55 4.39 -7.69 1.69
C PRO A 55 3.18 -6.82 1.35
N VAL A 56 2.53 -6.20 2.34
CA VAL A 56 1.43 -5.24 2.07
C VAL A 56 1.93 -4.02 1.29
N ARG A 57 3.09 -3.45 1.65
CA ARG A 57 3.72 -2.33 0.91
C ARG A 57 3.94 -2.71 -0.54
N ASN A 58 4.54 -3.87 -0.77
CA ASN A 58 4.92 -4.30 -2.11
C ASN A 58 3.69 -4.65 -2.96
N LEU A 59 2.69 -5.35 -2.41
CA LEU A 59 1.47 -5.69 -3.13
C LEU A 59 0.67 -4.44 -3.50
N THR A 60 0.47 -3.52 -2.55
CA THR A 60 -0.29 -2.30 -2.80
C THR A 60 0.42 -1.33 -3.73
N ALA A 61 1.76 -1.31 -3.72
CA ALA A 61 2.54 -0.60 -4.73
C ALA A 61 2.31 -1.18 -6.14
N LEU A 62 2.37 -2.51 -6.30
CA LEU A 62 2.09 -3.17 -7.59
C LEU A 62 0.66 -2.87 -8.09
N GLN A 63 -0.34 -2.94 -7.21
CA GLN A 63 -1.73 -2.60 -7.54
C GLN A 63 -1.87 -1.13 -7.97
N THR A 64 -1.19 -0.21 -7.29
CA THR A 64 -1.21 1.22 -7.66
C THR A 64 -0.54 1.44 -9.02
N LEU A 65 0.60 0.80 -9.27
CA LEU A 65 1.30 0.88 -10.55
C LEU A 65 0.47 0.29 -11.69
N ASP A 66 -0.25 -0.81 -11.45
CA ASP A 66 -1.16 -1.42 -12.41
C ASP A 66 -2.31 -0.47 -12.79
N VAL A 67 -2.92 0.21 -11.81
CA VAL A 67 -3.92 1.25 -12.06
C VAL A 67 -3.34 2.38 -12.91
N VAL A 68 -2.16 2.90 -12.56
CA VAL A 68 -1.49 3.96 -13.34
C VAL A 68 -1.20 3.50 -14.77
N TRP A 69 -0.69 2.27 -14.92
CA TRP A 69 -0.32 1.71 -16.21
C TRP A 69 -1.53 1.50 -17.13
N ARG A 70 -2.65 0.94 -16.62
CA ARG A 70 -3.87 0.77 -17.42
C ARG A 70 -4.47 2.10 -17.83
N ASN A 71 -4.49 3.09 -16.94
CA ASN A 71 -4.93 4.44 -17.26
C ASN A 71 -4.05 5.08 -18.35
N ALA A 72 -2.72 4.98 -18.23
CA ALA A 72 -1.79 5.57 -19.19
C ALA A 72 -1.79 4.88 -20.57
N THR A 73 -2.16 3.59 -20.63
CA THR A 73 -2.16 2.79 -21.86
C THR A 73 -3.55 2.61 -22.48
N GLY A 74 -4.60 3.15 -21.85
CA GLY A 74 -5.98 3.01 -22.34
C GLY A 74 -6.56 1.61 -22.17
N GLN A 75 -6.03 0.79 -21.24
CA GLN A 75 -6.49 -0.58 -20.97
C GLN A 75 -7.56 -0.66 -19.88
N ASN A 76 -8.37 0.39 -19.70
CA ASN A 76 -9.48 0.37 -18.77
C ASN A 76 -10.66 -0.38 -19.40
N GLN A 77 -10.77 -1.68 -19.11
CA GLN A 77 -12.00 -2.49 -19.26
C GLN A 77 -12.38 -3.07 -17.90
#